data_AF-A0A5K1GPK5-F1
#
_entry.id   AF-A0A5K1GPK5-F1
#
_cell.length_a   1.000
_cell.length_b   1.000
_cell.length_c   1.000
_cell.angle_alpha   90.00
_cell.angle_beta   90.00
_cell.angle_gamma   90.00
#
_symmetry.space_group_name_H-M   'P 1'
#
loop_
_entity.id
_entity.type
_entity.pdbx_description
1 polymer ?
#
loop_
_entity_poly.entity_id
_entity_poly.type
_entity_poly.pdbx_seq_one_letter_code
_entity_poly.pdbx_strand_id
1 'polypeptide(L)' 'SPNLALEYLCNFLAEVCLLEYGCLQFLPSQIAASIVFVARFTLCPRTHPW' A
#
# COMPACT_ATOMS: atom_id res chain seq x y z
N SER A 1 17.61 6.58 0.75
CA SER A 1 16.85 6.42 2.01
C SER A 1 15.75 5.38 1.79
N PRO A 2 15.66 4.30 2.58
CA PRO A 2 14.71 3.19 2.36
C PRO A 2 13.23 3.61 2.33
N ASN A 3 12.90 4.78 2.91
CA ASN A 3 11.55 5.34 2.91
C ASN A 3 11.09 5.83 1.52
N LEU A 4 12.01 6.24 0.65
CA LEU A 4 11.64 6.84 -0.65
C LEU A 4 10.98 5.80 -1.58
N ALA A 5 11.52 4.57 -1.62
CA ALA A 5 10.93 3.49 -2.40
C ALA A 5 9.53 3.09 -1.88
N LEU A 6 9.35 3.14 -0.56
CA LEU A 6 8.06 2.86 0.09
C LEU A 6 7.03 3.96 -0.21
N GLU A 7 7.41 5.23 -0.16
CA GLU A 7 6.52 6.35 -0.50
C GLU A 7 6.07 6.28 -1.97
N TYR A 8 6.98 6.03 -2.91
CA TYR A 8 6.61 5.89 -4.32
C TYR A 8 5.67 4.71 -4.58
N LEU A 9 5.95 3.56 -3.97
CA LEU A 9 5.12 2.37 -4.12
C LEU A 9 3.74 2.55 -3.48
N CYS A 10 3.68 3.18 -2.30
CA CYS A 10 2.41 3.52 -1.66
C CYS A 10 1.58 4.49 -2.52
N ASN A 11 2.19 5.54 -3.08
CA ASN A 11 1.49 6.47 -3.96
C ASN A 11 0.97 5.79 -5.23
N PHE A 12 1.79 4.93 -5.86
CA PHE A 12 1.37 4.14 -7.02
C PHE A 12 0.17 3.24 -6.70
N LEU A 13 0.23 2.51 -5.57
CA LEU A 13 -0.87 1.64 -5.14
C LEU A 13 -2.13 2.43 -4.76
N ALA A 14 -1.98 3.65 -4.22
CA ALA A 14 -3.10 4.54 -3.92
C ALA A 14 -3.81 5.03 -5.19
N GLU A 15 -3.07 5.40 -6.23
CA GLU A 15 -3.64 5.74 -7.54
C GLU A 15 -4.39 4.57 -8.17
N VAL A 16 -3.84 3.35 -8.07
CA VAL A 16 -4.51 2.13 -8.53
C VAL A 16 -5.79 1.86 -7.74
N CYS A 17 -5.76 2.00 -6.41
CA CYS A 17 -6.96 1.85 -5.58
C CYS A 17 -8.03 2.89 -5.91
N LEU A 18 -7.65 4.12 -6.26
CA LEU A 18 -8.60 5.17 -6.67
C LEU A 18 -9.28 4.85 -8.01
N LEU A 19 -8.60 4.14 -8.92
CA LEU A 19 -9.17 3.69 -10.19
C LEU A 19 -10.11 2.48 -10.01
N GLU A 20 -9.84 1.63 -9.02
CA GLU A 20 -10.76 0.56 -8.66
C GLU A 20 -11.94 1.09 -7.83
N TYR A 21 -13.11 1.19 -8.44
CA TYR A 21 -14.37 1.49 -7.75
C TYR A 21 -14.65 0.54 -6.56
N GLY A 22 -14.03 -0.65 -6.53
CA GLY A 22 -14.09 -1.60 -5.42
C GLY A 22 -13.37 -1.11 -4.15
N CYS A 23 -12.48 -0.12 -4.21
CA CYS A 23 -11.86 0.44 -3.01
C CYS A 23 -12.73 1.50 -2.33
N LEU A 24 -13.67 2.13 -3.06
CA LEU A 24 -14.56 3.18 -2.51
C LEU A 24 -15.55 2.66 -1.46
N GLN A 25 -15.76 1.33 -1.38
CA GLN A 25 -16.61 0.71 -0.36
C GLN A 25 -15.92 0.56 1.01
N PHE A 26 -14.60 0.77 1.08
CA PHE A 26 -13.81 0.64 2.30
C PHE A 26 -13.41 1.99 2.87
N LEU A 27 -13.12 2.05 4.17
CA LEU A 27 -12.66 3.29 4.78
C LEU A 27 -11.26 3.65 4.22
N PRO A 28 -10.98 4.94 3.97
CA PRO A 28 -9.68 5.39 3.49
C PRO A 28 -8.53 4.99 4.43
N SER A 29 -8.79 4.86 5.73
CA SER A 29 -7.83 4.33 6.71
C SER A 29 -7.49 2.85 6.50
N GLN A 30 -8.48 2.01 6.16
CA GLN A 30 -8.25 0.60 5.85
C GLN A 30 -7.48 0.44 4.55
N ILE A 31 -7.81 1.25 3.54
CA ILE A 31 -7.11 1.26 2.25
C ILE A 31 -5.66 1.69 2.45
N ALA A 32 -5.42 2.78 3.19
CA ALA A 32 -4.08 3.25 3.51
C ALA A 32 -3.25 2.19 4.26
N ALA A 33 -3.83 1.53 5.27
CA ALA A 33 -3.16 0.46 6.01
C ALA A 33 -2.80 -0.73 5.10
N SER A 34 -3.71 -1.10 4.19
CA SER A 34 -3.50 -2.19 3.23
C SER A 34 -2.39 -1.85 2.23
N ILE A 35 -2.39 -0.61 1.71
CA ILE A 35 -1.35 -0.12 0.80
C ILE A 35 0.03 -0.15 1.48
N VAL A 36 0.13 0.32 2.73
CA VAL A 36 1.40 0.29 3.49
C VAL A 36 1.84 -1.15 3.74
N PHE A 37 0.92 -2.04 4.08
CA PHE A 37 1.23 -3.46 4.26
C PHE A 37 1.76 -4.09 2.97
N VAL A 38 1.07 -3.89 1.84
CA VAL A 38 1.46 -4.40 0.53
C VAL A 38 2.80 -3.81 0.07
N ALA A 39 3.01 -2.50 0.26
CA ALA A 39 4.26 -1.84 -0.10
C ALA A 39 5.44 -2.39 0.71
N ARG A 40 5.27 -2.60 2.03
CA ARG A 40 6.29 -3.21 2.88
C ARG A 40 6.55 -4.66 2.52
N PHE A 41 5.51 -5.43 2.20
CA PHE A 41 5.64 -6.82 1.77
C PHE A 41 6.38 -6.95 0.43
N THR A 42 6.09 -6.04 -0.51
CA THR A 42 6.72 -6.03 -1.84
C THR A 42 8.20 -5.69 -1.76
N LEU A 43 8.57 -4.71 -0.93
CA LEU A 43 9.96 -4.28 -0.76
C LEU A 43 10.77 -5.24 0.11
N CYS A 44 10.13 -5.86 1.11
CA CYS A 44 10.76 -6.77 2.07
C CYS A 44 9.91 -8.04 2.28
N PRO A 45 9.88 -8.96 1.31
CA PRO A 45 9.10 -10.19 1.40
C PRO A 45 9.64 -11.20 2.43
N ARG A 46 10.84 -10.97 2.98
CA ARG A 46 11.51 -11.85 3.97
C ARG A 46 11.18 -11.55 5.42
N THR A 47 10.59 -10.40 5.73
CA THR A 47 10.13 -10.09 7.09
C THR A 47 8.80 -10.80 7.32
N HIS A 48 8.78 -11.76 8.25
CA HIS A 48 7.58 -12.48 8.66
C HIS A 48 6.40 -11.50 8.85
N PRO A 49 5.22 -11.79 8.29
CA PRO A 49 4.10 -10.84 8.25
C PRO A 49 3.28 -10.77 9.56
N TRP A 50 3.80 -11.29 10.67
CA TRP A 50 3.15 -11.32 11.99
C TRP A 50 4.13 -10.90 13.08
#